data_AF-A0A2G9P4E7-F1
#
_entry.id   AF-A0A2G9P4E7-F1
#
_cell.length_a   1.000
_cell.length_b   1.000
_cell.length_c   1.000
_cell.angle_alpha   90.00
_cell.angle_beta   90.00
_cell.angle_gamma   90.00
#
_symmetry.space_group_name_H-M   'P 1'
#
loop_
_entity.id
_entity.type
_entity.pdbx_description
1 polymer ?
#
loop_
_entity_poly.entity_id
_entity_poly.type
_entity_poly.pdbx_seq_one_letter_code
_entity_poly.pdbx_strand_id
1 'polypeptide(L)'
;MNQKGGLILLIFALFILVGLLPLVLMTLVPQAKILVQLILVFTLYTTVRGYLGSGPLTLIITGVLIYILVIKYPAVSSAAYVYIMIVQIGVSSMLIWGTSFFMTKFGRKPGG
;
A
#
# COMPACT_ATOMS: atom_id res chain seq x y z
N MET A 1 -12.81 -7.27 -29.99
CA MET A 1 -11.97 -7.07 -28.78
C MET A 1 -11.81 -8.40 -28.07
N ASN A 2 -10.58 -8.87 -27.88
CA ASN A 2 -10.31 -10.16 -27.23
C ASN A 2 -10.76 -10.09 -25.75
N GLN A 3 -11.59 -11.02 -25.27
CA GLN A 3 -12.18 -10.98 -23.92
C GLN A 3 -11.12 -10.81 -22.81
N LYS A 4 -9.92 -11.36 -23.01
CA LYS A 4 -8.77 -11.22 -22.11
C LYS A 4 -8.18 -9.80 -22.08
N GLY A 5 -8.16 -9.11 -23.23
CA GLY A 5 -7.64 -7.74 -23.34
C GLY A 5 -8.56 -6.70 -22.71
N GLY A 6 -9.88 -6.88 -22.84
CA GLY A 6 -10.87 -6.03 -22.16
C GLY A 6 -10.79 -6.16 -20.63
N LEU A 7 -10.54 -7.38 -20.13
CA LEU A 7 -10.41 -7.65 -18.70
C LEU A 7 -9.16 -7.01 -18.10
N ILE A 8 -8.02 -7.04 -18.81
CA ILE A 8 -6.78 -6.36 -18.38
C ILE A 8 -6.98 -4.84 -18.33
N LEU A 9 -7.60 -4.25 -19.36
CA LEU A 9 -7.90 -2.82 -19.37
C LEU A 9 -8.83 -2.41 -18.23
N LEU A 10 -9.85 -3.23 -17.93
CA LEU A 10 -10.76 -3.00 -16.82
C LEU A 10 -10.06 -3.07 -15.46
N ILE A 11 -9.15 -4.04 -15.26
CA ILE A 11 -8.33 -4.13 -14.05
C ILE A 11 -7.46 -2.88 -13.89
N PHE A 12 -6.78 -2.45 -14.95
CA PHE A 12 -5.97 -1.22 -14.92
C PHE A 12 -6.80 0.02 -14.60
N ALA A 13 -7.99 0.15 -15.19
CA ALA A 13 -8.90 1.25 -14.91
C ALA A 13 -9.36 1.27 -13.43
N LEU A 14 -9.72 0.10 -12.88
CA LEU A 14 -10.04 -0.05 -11.46
C LEU A 14 -8.86 0.32 -10.56
N PHE A 15 -7.65 -0.08 -10.94
CA PHE A 15 -6.43 0.22 -10.19
C PHE A 15 -6.18 1.72 -10.08
N ILE A 16 -6.36 2.45 -11.17
CA ILE A 16 -6.28 3.92 -11.21
C ILE A 16 -7.38 4.55 -10.35
N LEU A 17 -8.61 4.04 -10.45
CA LEU A 17 -9.76 4.55 -9.70
C LEU A 17 -9.56 4.42 -8.18
N VAL A 18 -9.04 3.29 -7.72
CA VAL A 18 -8.74 3.06 -6.29
C VAL A 18 -7.57 3.94 -5.83
N GLY A 19 -6.58 4.20 -6.69
CA GLY A 19 -5.50 5.13 -6.40
C GLY A 19 -5.94 6.59 -6.21
N LEU A 20 -7.04 6.98 -6.86
CA LEU A 20 -7.64 8.32 -6.75
C LEU A 20 -8.58 8.46 -5.54
N LEU A 21 -8.97 7.34 -4.93
CA LEU A 21 -9.92 7.30 -3.81
C LEU A 21 -9.47 8.16 -2.61
N PRO A 22 -8.19 8.19 -2.19
CA PRO A 22 -7.72 9.09 -1.15
C PRO A 22 -7.86 10.57 -1.50
N LEU A 23 -7.61 10.92 -2.77
CA LEU A 23 -7.76 12.30 -3.26
C LEU A 23 -9.22 12.74 -3.15
N VAL A 24 -10.15 11.89 -3.59
CA VAL A 24 -11.60 12.15 -3.53
C VAL A 24 -12.10 12.21 -2.08
N LEU A 25 -11.62 11.32 -1.21
CA LEU A 25 -12.00 11.33 0.21
C LEU A 25 -11.52 12.59 0.94
N MET A 26 -10.31 13.07 0.62
CA MET A 26 -9.75 14.29 1.21
C MET A 26 -10.47 15.56 0.78
N THR A 27 -11.06 15.59 -0.41
CA THR A 27 -11.83 16.76 -0.90
C THR A 27 -13.25 16.78 -0.37
N LEU A 28 -13.86 15.61 -0.18
CA LEU A 28 -15.25 15.50 0.29
C LEU A 28 -15.39 15.60 1.81
N VAL A 29 -14.42 15.10 2.59
CA VAL A 29 -14.51 15.03 4.05
C VAL A 29 -13.25 15.63 4.69
N PRO A 30 -13.31 16.87 5.20
CA PRO A 30 -12.16 17.53 5.83
C PRO A 30 -11.62 16.76 7.04
N GLN A 31 -12.49 16.09 7.82
CA GLN A 31 -12.06 15.26 8.95
C GLN A 31 -11.24 14.05 8.47
N ALA A 32 -11.58 13.46 7.31
CA ALA A 32 -10.86 12.33 6.76
C ALA A 32 -9.43 12.72 6.35
N LYS A 33 -9.20 13.96 5.90
CA LYS A 33 -7.87 14.48 5.61
C LYS A 33 -6.94 14.40 6.82
N ILE A 34 -7.42 14.83 7.99
CA ILE A 34 -6.65 14.81 9.23
C ILE A 34 -6.32 13.37 9.64
N LEU A 35 -7.31 12.47 9.56
CA LEU A 35 -7.11 11.04 9.86
C LEU A 35 -6.06 10.40 8.95
N VAL A 36 -6.14 10.63 7.63
CA VAL A 36 -5.15 10.08 6.68
C VAL A 36 -3.76 10.65 6.93
N GLN A 37 -3.66 11.95 7.21
CA GLN A 37 -2.39 12.57 7.56
C GLN A 37 -1.80 11.96 8.84
N LEU A 38 -2.62 11.74 9.89
CA LEU A 38 -2.19 11.10 11.13
C LEU A 38 -1.65 9.69 10.87
N ILE A 39 -2.38 8.88 10.09
CA ILE A 39 -1.95 7.53 9.71
C ILE A 39 -0.61 7.59 8.97
N LEU A 40 -0.47 8.47 7.99
CA LEU A 40 0.78 8.61 7.24
C LEU A 40 1.96 9.05 8.12
N VAL A 41 1.75 9.93 9.10
CA VAL A 41 2.78 10.30 10.07
C VAL A 41 3.27 9.07 10.84
N PHE A 42 2.34 8.28 11.38
CA PHE A 42 2.68 7.06 12.13
C PHE A 42 3.37 6.02 11.26
N THR A 43 2.87 5.80 10.05
CA THR A 43 3.48 4.87 9.09
C THR A 43 4.90 5.32 8.74
N LEU A 44 5.12 6.58 8.39
CA LEU A 44 6.46 7.09 8.06
C LEU A 44 7.40 6.97 9.25
N TYR A 45 6.94 7.32 10.45
CA TYR A 45 7.75 7.22 11.66
C TYR A 45 8.17 5.77 11.94
N THR A 46 7.23 4.83 11.91
CA THR A 46 7.52 3.41 12.17
C THR A 46 8.41 2.81 11.07
N THR A 47 8.18 3.19 9.81
CA THR A 47 8.96 2.72 8.66
C THR A 47 10.40 3.22 8.74
N VAL A 48 10.61 4.54 8.91
CA VAL A 48 11.95 5.14 8.96
C VAL A 48 12.71 4.62 10.19
N ARG A 49 12.05 4.47 11.34
CA ARG A 49 12.66 3.88 12.53
C ARG A 49 12.95 2.38 12.36
N GLY A 50 12.13 1.65 11.61
CA GLY A 50 12.37 0.25 11.27
C GLY A 50 13.62 0.05 10.41
N TYR A 51 13.88 0.97 9.47
CA TYR A 51 15.05 0.89 8.59
C TYR A 51 16.33 1.51 9.17
N LEU A 52 16.23 2.65 9.86
CA LEU A 52 17.40 3.42 10.32
C LEU A 52 17.68 3.27 11.83
N GLY A 53 16.81 2.58 12.57
CA GLY A 53 16.93 2.43 14.03
C GLY A 53 16.55 3.70 14.81
N SER A 54 16.81 3.70 16.12
CA SER A 54 16.50 4.83 17.01
C SER A 54 17.73 5.72 17.23
N GLY A 55 17.80 6.83 16.51
CA GLY A 55 18.81 7.86 16.69
C GLY A 55 18.30 9.26 16.37
N PRO A 56 19.06 10.32 16.73
CA PRO A 56 18.69 11.71 16.45
C PRO A 56 18.60 11.99 14.95
N LEU A 57 19.45 11.36 14.13
CA LEU A 57 19.35 11.44 12.67
C LEU A 57 18.03 10.86 12.13
N THR A 58 17.57 9.73 12.68
CA THR A 58 16.27 9.14 12.32
C THR A 58 15.13 10.13 12.54
N LEU A 59 15.15 10.86 13.66
CA LEU A 59 14.12 11.87 13.97
C LEU A 59 14.14 13.04 12.97
N ILE A 60 15.32 13.53 12.63
CA ILE A 60 15.48 14.62 11.66
C ILE A 60 14.97 14.18 10.29
N ILE A 61 15.41 13.02 9.81
CA ILE A 61 14.98 12.45 8.52
C ILE A 61 13.48 12.24 8.50
N THR A 62 12.93 11.64 9.56
CA THR A 62 11.48 11.42 9.70
C THR A 62 10.71 12.73 9.65
N GLY A 63 11.17 13.76 10.38
CA GLY A 63 10.53 15.09 10.38
C GLY A 63 10.51 15.73 8.98
N VAL A 64 11.62 15.65 8.25
CA VAL A 64 11.70 16.15 6.87
C VAL A 64 10.77 15.37 5.94
N LEU A 65 10.73 14.04 6.03
CA LEU A 65 9.81 13.22 5.24
C LEU A 65 8.35 13.55 5.56
N ILE A 66 7.98 13.69 6.82
CA ILE A 66 6.62 14.05 7.23
C ILE A 66 6.24 15.41 6.64
N TYR A 67 7.12 16.41 6.73
CA TYR A 67 6.83 17.72 6.16
C TYR A 67 6.57 17.65 4.65
N ILE A 68 7.41 16.94 3.90
CA ILE A 68 7.28 16.83 2.45
C ILE A 68 6.06 16.00 2.05
N LEU A 69 5.88 14.83 2.64
CA LEU A 69 4.89 13.84 2.20
C LEU A 69 3.51 14.09 2.82
N VAL A 70 3.44 14.53 4.07
CA VAL A 70 2.16 14.67 4.79
C VAL A 70 1.62 16.10 4.73
N ILE A 71 2.50 17.11 4.83
CA ILE A 71 2.07 18.52 4.87
C ILE A 71 2.06 19.12 3.47
N LYS A 72 3.18 19.00 2.73
CA LYS A 72 3.32 19.62 1.40
C LYS A 72 2.58 18.86 0.30
N TYR A 73 2.62 17.52 0.32
CA TYR A 73 1.99 16.68 -0.72
C TYR A 73 1.08 15.55 -0.19
N PRO A 74 0.12 15.82 0.71
CA PRO A 74 -0.74 14.79 1.34
C PRO A 74 -1.50 13.92 0.33
N ALA A 75 -1.96 14.54 -0.75
CA ALA A 75 -2.74 13.86 -1.79
C ALA A 75 -1.89 12.80 -2.54
N VAL A 76 -0.67 13.16 -2.93
CA VAL A 76 0.23 12.28 -3.66
C VAL A 76 0.69 11.13 -2.75
N SER A 77 1.06 11.45 -1.52
CA SER A 77 1.56 10.46 -0.57
C SER A 77 0.49 9.48 -0.10
N SER A 78 -0.76 9.93 0.10
CA SER A 78 -1.87 9.03 0.42
C SER A 78 -2.24 8.12 -0.74
N ALA A 79 -2.24 8.62 -1.98
CA ALA A 79 -2.43 7.80 -3.18
C ALA A 79 -1.31 6.75 -3.30
N ALA A 80 -0.05 7.16 -3.18
CA ALA A 80 1.10 6.25 -3.22
C ALA A 80 1.03 5.18 -2.12
N TYR A 81 0.61 5.56 -0.90
CA TYR A 81 0.43 4.63 0.20
C TYR A 81 -0.63 3.55 -0.08
N VAL A 82 -1.77 3.94 -0.63
CA VAL A 82 -2.82 2.99 -1.04
C VAL A 82 -2.33 2.07 -2.14
N TYR A 83 -1.60 2.59 -3.12
CA TYR A 83 -0.98 1.78 -4.17
C TYR A 83 -0.03 0.71 -3.61
N ILE A 84 0.85 1.09 -2.69
CA ILE A 84 1.78 0.16 -2.04
C ILE A 84 1.02 -0.93 -1.31
N MET A 85 -0.04 -0.58 -0.58
CA MET A 85 -0.87 -1.54 0.15
C MET A 85 -1.54 -2.56 -0.80
N ILE A 86 -2.10 -2.10 -1.91
CA ILE A 86 -2.74 -2.99 -2.89
C ILE A 86 -1.72 -3.93 -3.51
N VAL A 87 -0.55 -3.42 -3.88
CA VAL A 87 0.54 -4.26 -4.42
C VAL A 87 0.99 -5.29 -3.40
N GLN A 88 1.17 -4.89 -2.14
CA GLN A 88 1.58 -5.79 -1.07
C GLN A 88 0.55 -6.90 -0.83
N ILE A 89 -0.75 -6.57 -0.78
CA ILE A 89 -1.84 -7.56 -0.68
C ILE A 89 -1.84 -8.49 -1.89
N GLY A 90 -1.66 -7.96 -3.10
CA GLY A 90 -1.58 -8.77 -4.32
C GLY A 90 -0.43 -9.78 -4.28
N VAL A 91 0.78 -9.33 -3.90
CA VAL A 91 1.95 -10.20 -3.76
C VAL A 91 1.74 -11.25 -2.66
N SER A 92 1.24 -10.85 -1.50
CA SER A 92 0.93 -11.79 -0.41
C SER A 92 -0.12 -12.83 -0.83
N SER A 93 -1.15 -12.43 -1.57
CA SER A 93 -2.16 -13.35 -2.12
C SER A 93 -1.53 -14.36 -3.08
N MET A 94 -0.65 -13.92 -3.99
CA MET A 94 0.08 -14.81 -4.89
C MET A 94 0.96 -15.81 -4.13
N LEU A 95 1.64 -15.37 -3.07
CA LEU A 95 2.46 -16.24 -2.23
C LEU A 95 1.63 -17.28 -1.48
N ILE A 96 0.49 -16.88 -0.89
CA ILE A 96 -0.42 -17.79 -0.18
C ILE A 96 -1.00 -18.83 -1.15
N TRP A 97 -1.42 -18.40 -2.34
CA TRP A 97 -1.95 -19.32 -3.35
C TRP A 97 -0.88 -20.28 -3.87
N GLY A 98 0.33 -19.78 -4.15
CA GLY A 98 1.46 -20.58 -4.59
C GLY A 98 1.90 -21.64 -3.55
N THR A 99 2.00 -21.25 -2.28
CA THR A 99 2.33 -22.17 -1.18
C THR A 99 1.23 -23.21 -0.94
N SER A 100 -0.05 -22.80 -0.99
CA SER A 100 -1.19 -23.71 -0.87
C SER A 100 -1.22 -24.74 -2.00
N PHE A 101 -1.01 -24.30 -3.25
CA PHE A 101 -0.94 -25.19 -4.42
C PHE A 101 0.18 -26.22 -4.27
N PHE A 102 1.36 -25.78 -3.83
CA PHE A 102 2.52 -26.66 -3.62
C PHE A 102 2.25 -27.71 -2.53
N MET A 103 1.62 -27.33 -1.41
CA MET A 103 1.20 -28.27 -0.36
C MET A 103 0.16 -29.27 -0.85
N THR A 104 -0.85 -28.86 -1.61
CA THR A 104 -1.86 -29.79 -2.15
C THR A 104 -1.31 -30.76 -3.21
N LYS A 105 -0.31 -30.33 -4.00
CA LYS A 105 0.23 -31.10 -5.11
C LYS A 105 1.40 -32.01 -4.72
N PHE A 106 2.21 -31.60 -3.74
CA PHE A 106 3.43 -32.31 -3.33
C PHE A 106 3.45 -32.70 -1.84
N GLY A 107 2.54 -32.19 -1.02
CA GLY A 107 2.48 -32.45 0.43
C GLY A 107 1.66 -33.69 0.85
N ARG A 108 0.99 -34.38 -0.08
CA ARG A 108 0.45 -35.73 0.20
C ARG A 108 1.58 -36.75 0.10
N LYS A 109 2.31 -36.98 1.19
CA LYS A 109 2.96 -38.27 1.40
C LYS A 109 1.86 -39.34 1.46
N PRO A 110 1.92 -40.42 0.65
CA PRO A 110 1.10 -41.59 0.91
C PRO A 110 1.66 -42.25 2.19
N GLY A 111 0.95 -42.06 3.30
CA GLY A 111 1.06 -42.92 4.47
C GLY A 111 -0.04 -43.96 4.35
N GLY A 112 0.33 -45.16 3.91
CA GLY A 112 -0.52 -46.32 3.67
C GLY A 112 0.26 -47.34 2.85
#